data_AF-A0A328S9L9-F1
#
_entry.id   AF-A0A328S9L9-F1
#
_cell.length_a   1.000
_cell.length_b   1.000
_cell.length_c   1.000
_cell.angle_alpha   90.00
_cell.angle_beta   90.00
_cell.angle_gamma   90.00
#
_symmetry.space_group_name_H-M   'P 1'
#
loop_
_entity.id
_entity.type
_entity.pdbx_description
1 polymer ?
#
loop_
_entity_poly.entity_id
_entity_poly.type
_entity_poly.pdbx_seq_one_letter_code
_entity_poly.pdbx_strand_id
1 'polypeptide(L)' 'GFGALFSELFPTKIRNTGVGTVFNLARGIQFITPLIITFVATYFDLSYGIAIAAIFAFLCGIWIWVFPETKGTKINELQ' A
#
# COMPACT_ATOMS: atom_id res chain seq x y z
N GLY A 1 1.67 -11.54 7.52
CA GLY A 1 0.21 -11.35 7.53
C GLY A 1 -0.08 -9.92 7.15
N PHE A 2 -1.22 -9.65 6.51
CA PHE A 2 -1.67 -8.27 6.30
C PHE A 2 -1.86 -7.61 7.68
N GLY A 3 -1.46 -6.35 7.84
CA GLY A 3 -1.63 -5.63 9.11
C GLY A 3 -3.11 -5.61 9.52
N ALA A 4 -3.38 -5.61 10.83
CA ALA A 4 -4.74 -5.68 11.38
C ALA A 4 -5.69 -4.67 10.70
N LEU A 5 -5.25 -3.41 10.59
CA LEU A 5 -5.97 -2.31 9.96
C LEU A 5 -6.38 -2.61 8.50
N PHE A 6 -5.49 -3.22 7.71
CA PHE A 6 -5.79 -3.57 6.32
C PHE A 6 -6.87 -4.64 6.20
N SER A 7 -6.86 -5.64 7.08
CA SER A 7 -7.84 -6.72 7.06
C SER A 7 -9.21 -6.33 7.63
N GLU A 8 -9.26 -5.30 8.47
CA GLU A 8 -10.48 -4.80 9.12
C GLU A 8 -11.29 -3.85 8.21
N LEU A 9 -10.65 -3.26 7.20
CA LEU A 9 -11.30 -2.40 6.21
C LEU A 9 -12.28 -3.15 5.29
N PHE A 10 -12.14 -4.47 5.15
CA PHE A 10 -12.97 -5.26 4.24
C PHE A 10 -14.01 -6.09 5.01
N PRO A 11 -15.29 -6.07 4.60
CA PRO A 11 -16.31 -6.91 5.19
C PRO A 11 -15.93 -8.39 5.09
N THR A 12 -16.19 -9.16 6.16
CA THR A 12 -15.81 -10.58 6.26
C THR A 12 -16.20 -11.42 5.04
N LYS A 13 -17.38 -11.16 4.45
CA LYS A 13 -17.93 -11.89 3.30
C LYS A 13 -17.07 -11.78 2.03
N ILE A 14 -16.44 -10.63 1.79
CA ILE A 14 -15.67 -10.34 0.58
C ILE A 14 -14.18 -10.10 0.85
N ARG A 15 -13.76 -10.15 2.12
CA ARG A 15 -12.39 -9.81 2.55
C ARG A 15 -11.31 -10.52 1.77
N ASN A 16 -11.46 -11.82 1.50
CA ASN A 16 -10.46 -12.57 0.74
C ASN A 16 -10.31 -12.03 -0.70
N THR A 17 -11.44 -11.72 -1.35
CA THR A 17 -11.46 -11.13 -2.68
C THR A 17 -10.94 -9.69 -2.67
N GLY A 18 -11.36 -8.86 -1.71
CA GLY A 18 -10.93 -7.46 -1.59
C GLY A 18 -9.42 -7.34 -1.37
N VAL A 19 -8.89 -8.08 -0.40
CA VAL A 19 -7.45 -8.17 -0.12
C VAL A 19 -6.69 -8.69 -1.35
N GLY A 20 -7.19 -9.74 -2.00
CA GLY A 20 -6.59 -10.29 -3.22
C GLY A 20 -6.55 -9.28 -4.36
N THR A 21 -7.62 -8.53 -4.59
CA THR A 21 -7.69 -7.50 -5.63
C THR A 21 -6.68 -6.39 -5.36
N VAL A 22 -6.65 -5.83 -4.14
CA VAL A 22 -5.68 -4.78 -3.80
C VAL A 22 -4.24 -5.27 -3.96
N PHE A 23 -3.95 -6.50 -3.54
CA PHE A 23 -2.61 -7.06 -3.69
C PHE A 23 -2.20 -7.22 -5.16
N ASN A 24 -3.11 -7.72 -6.02
CA ASN A 24 -2.83 -7.87 -7.45
C ASN A 24 -2.69 -6.51 -8.15
N LEU A 25 -3.52 -5.52 -7.80
CA LEU A 25 -3.38 -4.16 -8.32
C LEU A 25 -2.05 -3.52 -7.91
N ALA A 26 -1.65 -3.66 -6.65
CA ALA A 26 -0.36 -3.17 -6.17
C ALA A 26 0.81 -3.84 -6.93
N ARG A 27 0.73 -5.15 -7.21
CA ARG A 27 1.71 -5.85 -8.05
C ARG A 27 1.70 -5.34 -9.49
N GLY A 28 0.52 -5.05 -10.04
CA GLY A 28 0.37 -4.45 -11.36
C GLY A 28 1.09 -3.10 -11.47
N ILE A 29 0.92 -2.24 -10.48
CA ILE A 29 1.58 -0.92 -10.44
C ILE A 29 3.10 -1.07 -10.23
N GLN A 30 3.54 -2.06 -9.44
CA GLN A 30 4.97 -2.33 -9.20
C GLN A 30 5.79 -2.62 -10.46
N PHE A 31 5.16 -3.00 -11.59
CA PHE A 31 5.87 -3.14 -12.87
C PHE A 31 6.46 -1.82 -13.39
N ILE A 32 5.98 -0.68 -12.90
CA ILE A 32 6.50 0.65 -13.27
C ILE A 32 7.76 0.99 -12.47
N THR A 33 7.95 0.40 -11.29
CA THR A 33 9.07 0.68 -10.39
C THR A 33 10.45 0.46 -11.06
N PRO A 34 10.72 -0.64 -11.78
CA PRO A 34 11.99 -0.83 -12.48
C PRO A 34 12.26 0.23 -13.55
N LEU A 35 11.23 0.72 -14.24
CA LEU A 35 11.39 1.78 -15.25
C LEU A 35 11.85 3.09 -14.58
N ILE A 36 11.25 3.45 -13.45
CA ILE A 36 11.63 4.64 -12.68
C ILE A 36 13.06 4.50 -12.17
N ILE A 37 13.42 3.36 -11.58
CA ILE A 37 14.77 3.12 -11.06
C ILE A 37 15.80 3.20 -12.18
N THR A 38 15.52 2.59 -13.34
CA THR A 38 16.42 2.62 -14.51
C THR A 38 16.61 4.04 -15.03
N PHE A 39 15.52 4.82 -15.12
CA PHE A 39 15.60 6.21 -15.52
C PHE A 39 16.42 7.04 -14.54
N VAL A 40 16.17 6.93 -13.24
CA VAL A 40 16.93 7.63 -12.20
C VAL A 40 18.41 7.25 -12.26
N ALA A 41 18.72 5.96 -12.38
CA ALA A 41 20.10 5.46 -12.46
C ALA A 41 20.86 5.92 -13.72
N THR A 42 20.15 6.37 -14.76
CA THR A 42 20.78 6.90 -16.00
C THR A 42 21.32 8.32 -15.80
N TYR A 43 20.71 9.10 -14.91
CA TYR A 43 21.04 10.52 -14.71
C TYR A 43 21.59 10.83 -13.30
N PHE A 44 21.36 9.94 -12.34
CA PHE A 44 21.69 10.11 -10.93
C PHE A 44 22.22 8.82 -10.31
N ASP A 45 22.91 8.94 -9.19
CA ASP A 45 23.37 7.78 -8.42
C ASP A 45 22.21 7.00 -7.78
N LEU A 46 22.48 5.72 -7.46
CA LEU A 46 21.52 4.83 -6.80
C LEU A 46 20.95 5.40 -5.48
N SER A 47 21.72 6.25 -4.80
CA SER A 47 21.30 6.95 -3.58
C SER A 47 20.04 7.79 -3.79
N TYR A 48 19.86 8.42 -4.96
CA TYR A 48 18.65 9.17 -5.29
C TYR A 48 17.43 8.25 -5.44
N GLY A 49 17.60 7.07 -6.03
CA GLY A 49 16.52 6.08 -6.11
C GLY A 49 16.03 5.64 -4.73
N ILE A 50 16.97 5.42 -3.80
CA ILE A 50 16.66 5.08 -2.40
C ILE A 50 15.98 6.26 -1.70
N ALA A 51 16.45 7.49 -1.91
CA ALA A 51 15.83 8.69 -1.33
C ALA A 51 14.37 8.87 -1.80
N ILE A 52 14.09 8.65 -3.09
CA ILE A 52 12.73 8.69 -3.64
C ILE A 52 11.86 7.61 -2.96
N ALA A 53 12.35 6.38 -2.85
CA ALA A 53 11.62 5.31 -2.17
C ALA A 53 11.32 5.64 -0.69
N ALA A 54 12.28 6.26 0.01
CA ALA A 54 12.10 6.69 1.39
C ALA A 54 11.03 7.79 1.52
N ILE A 55 11.00 8.77 0.60
CA ILE A 55 9.95 9.80 0.55
C ILE A 55 8.58 9.14 0.34
N PHE A 56 8.46 8.20 -0.60
CA PHE A 56 7.20 7.47 -0.84
C PHE A 56 6.76 6.69 0.40
N ALA A 57 7.68 6.01 1.10
CA ALA A 57 7.37 5.30 2.34
C ALA A 57 6.89 6.26 3.44
N PHE A 58 7.52 7.43 3.56
CA PHE A 58 7.10 8.47 4.51
C PHE A 58 5.70 9.00 4.20
N LEU A 59 5.42 9.33 2.94
CA LEU A 59 4.09 9.76 2.49
C LEU A 59 3.01 8.69 2.73
N CYS A 60 3.35 7.42 2.50
CA CYS A 60 2.47 6.29 2.82
C CYS A 60 2.19 6.21 4.34
N GLY A 61 3.20 6.48 5.17
CA GLY A 61 3.04 6.58 6.62
C GLY A 61 2.08 7.69 7.04
N ILE A 62 2.14 8.85 6.38
CA ILE A 62 1.20 9.97 6.61
C ILE A 62 -0.26 9.55 6.32
N TRP A 63 -0.46 8.60 5.40
CA TRP A 63 -1.78 8.14 5.03
C TRP A 63 -2.56 7.52 6.21
N ILE A 64 -1.90 7.13 7.30
CA ILE A 64 -2.55 6.54 8.48
C ILE A 64 -3.69 7.42 9.03
N TRP A 65 -3.57 8.74 8.97
CA TRP A 65 -4.60 9.67 9.47
C TRP A 65 -5.84 9.78 8.58
N VAL A 66 -5.80 9.23 7.37
CA VAL A 66 -6.97 9.16 6.47
C VAL A 66 -7.83 7.93 6.79
N PHE A 67 -7.24 6.89 7.39
CA PHE A 67 -7.97 5.67 7.70
C PHE A 67 -8.84 5.83 8.95
N PRO A 68 -10.06 5.27 8.95
CA PRO A 68 -10.89 5.25 10.15
C PRO A 68 -10.27 4.33 11.21
N GLU A 69 -10.47 4.66 12.49
CA GLU A 69 -10.13 3.77 13.60
C GLU A 69 -11.12 2.61 13.64
N THR A 70 -10.63 1.38 13.47
CA THR A 70 -11.46 0.17 13.38
C THR A 70 -11.44 -0.68 14.65
N LYS A 71 -10.66 -0.30 15.68
CA LYS A 71 -10.57 -1.05 16.94
C LYS A 71 -11.92 -1.17 17.65
N GLY A 72 -12.36 -2.42 17.84
CA GLY A 72 -13.59 -2.75 18.56
C GLY A 72 -14.87 -2.70 17.72
N THR A 73 -14.76 -2.38 16.42
CA THR A 73 -15.90 -2.34 15.51
C THR A 73 -16.31 -3.75 15.08
N LYS A 74 -17.62 -4.06 15.07
CA LYS A 74 -18.11 -5.34 14.52
C LYS A 74 -18.02 -5.33 13.00
N ILE A 75 -16.96 -5.93 12.47
CA ILE A 75 -16.63 -6.03 11.03
C ILE A 75 -17.70 -6.80 10.19
N ASN A 76 -18.70 -7.41 10.85
CA ASN A 76 -19.77 -8.15 10.18
C ASN A 76 -20.86 -7.24 9.56
N GLU A 77 -20.89 -5.95 9.92
CA GLU A 77 -21.96 -5.01 9.54
C GLU A 77 -21.47 -3.66 8.97
N LEU A 78 -20.23 -3.59 8.45
CA LEU A 78 -19.84 -2.42 7.65
C LEU A 78 -20.69 -2.42 6.36
N GLN A 79 -21.78 -1.64 6.39
CA GLN A 79 -22.66 -1.32 5.25
C GLN A 79 -21.93 -0.45 4.23
#